data_AF-A0AB34H7P8-F1
#
_entry.id   AF-A0AB34H7P8-F1
#
_cell.length_a   1.000
_cell.length_b   1.000
_cell.length_c   1.000
_cell.angle_alpha   90.00
_cell.angle_beta   90.00
_cell.angle_gamma   90.00
#
_symmetry.space_group_name_H-M   'P 1'
#
loop_
_entity.id
_entity.type
_entity.pdbx_description
1 polymer ?
#
loop_
_entity_poly.entity_id
_entity_poly.type
_entity_poly.pdbx_seq_one_letter_code
_entity_poly.pdbx_strand_id
1 'polypeptide(L)' 'MLLEKVPQVAGKTSGPLTSANKVTLASLGSGAMGVARMTCEVLDILSHCPESVDRLTGVSSSQVDHEHLQTA' A
#
# COMPACT_ATOMS: atom_id res chain seq x y z
N MET A 1 -2.60 9.31 20.26
CA MET A 1 -1.60 8.22 20.15
C MET A 1 -1.21 8.01 18.69
N LEU A 2 -0.05 7.40 18.39
CA LEU A 2 0.46 7.21 17.01
C LEU A 2 -0.58 6.51 16.10
N LEU A 3 -1.24 5.47 16.62
CA LEU A 3 -2.24 4.67 15.88
C LEU A 3 -3.47 5.49 15.44
N GLU A 4 -3.94 6.43 16.26
CA GLU A 4 -5.06 7.32 15.91
C GLU A 4 -4.72 8.30 14.77
N LYS A 5 -3.42 8.53 14.53
CA LYS A 5 -2.92 9.45 13.51
C LYS A 5 -2.63 8.76 12.19
N VAL A 6 -2.48 7.43 12.17
CA VAL A 6 -2.21 6.65 10.94
C VAL A 6 -3.28 6.89 9.87
N PRO A 7 -4.60 6.82 10.15
CA PRO A 7 -5.62 7.09 9.13
C PRO A 7 -5.56 8.54 8.61
N GLN A 8 -5.25 9.49 9.49
CA GLN A 8 -5.16 10.90 9.14
C GLN A 8 -3.95 11.21 8.25
N VAL A 9 -2.82 10.54 8.50
CA VAL A 9 -1.62 10.63 7.66
C VAL A 9 -1.85 9.92 6.33
N ALA A 10 -2.40 8.71 6.35
CA ALA A 10 -2.72 7.94 5.14
C ALA A 10 -3.65 8.73 4.20
N GLY A 11 -4.71 9.36 4.73
CA GLY A 11 -5.62 10.19 3.93
C GLY A 11 -4.96 11.44 3.34
N LYS A 12 -4.04 12.08 4.09
CA LYS A 12 -3.29 13.25 3.60
C LYS A 12 -2.27 12.89 2.52
N THR A 13 -1.68 11.71 2.61
CA THR A 13 -0.69 11.22 1.63
C THR A 13 -1.36 10.64 0.39
N SER A 14 -2.51 9.96 0.53
CA SER A 14 -3.22 9.37 -0.60
C SER A 14 -3.89 10.40 -1.50
N GLY A 15 -4.40 11.51 -0.96
CA GLY A 15 -5.07 12.56 -1.75
C GLY A 15 -4.25 13.08 -2.93
N PRO A 16 -3.01 13.55 -2.72
CA PRO A 16 -2.11 13.97 -3.80
C PRO A 16 -1.79 12.87 -4.82
N LEU A 17 -1.68 11.62 -4.38
CA LEU A 17 -1.41 10.47 -5.27
C LEU A 17 -2.62 10.14 -6.14
N THR A 18 -3.83 10.19 -5.59
CA THR A 18 -5.08 9.95 -6.32
C THR A 18 -5.40 11.07 -7.33
N SER A 19 -5.03 12.31 -7.02
CA SER A 19 -5.24 13.46 -7.91
C SER A 19 -4.14 13.61 -8.98
N ALA A 20 -3.08 12.79 -8.92
CA ALA A 20 -1.98 12.86 -9.87
C ALA A 20 -2.43 12.35 -11.25
N ASN A 21 -2.54 13.26 -12.23
CA ASN A 21 -2.88 12.91 -13.61
C ASN A 21 -1.70 12.26 -14.38
N LYS A 22 -0.46 12.44 -13.88
CA LYS A 22 0.75 11.90 -14.50
C LYS A 22 1.78 11.57 -13.44
N VAL A 23 2.30 10.35 -13.49
CA VAL A 23 3.46 9.91 -12.72
C VAL A 23 4.63 9.77 -13.69
N THR A 24 5.77 10.40 -13.36
CA THR A 24 6.99 10.32 -14.17
C THR A 24 8.02 9.49 -13.42
N LEU A 25 8.41 8.37 -13.99
CA LEU A 25 9.51 7.55 -13.49
C LEU A 25 10.81 8.02 -14.12
N ALA A 26 11.76 8.47 -13.31
CA ALA A 26 13.13 8.73 -13.72
C ALA A 26 14.01 7.59 -13.18
N SER A 27 14.70 6.86 -14.07
CA SER A 27 15.70 5.87 -13.67
C SER A 27 17.04 6.21 -14.30
N LEU A 28 18.09 6.12 -13.50
CA LEU A 28 19.45 6.52 -13.85
C LEU A 28 20.28 5.36 -14.46
N GLY A 29 19.68 4.19 -14.69
CA GLY A 29 20.38 2.97 -15.13
C GLY A 29 19.69 2.19 -16.24
N SER A 30 20.40 1.20 -16.81
CA SER A 30 19.89 0.28 -17.82
C SER A 30 19.07 -0.84 -17.16
N GLY A 31 17.79 -0.95 -17.52
CA GLY A 31 16.88 -1.97 -17.00
C GLY A 31 15.46 -1.75 -17.53
N ALA A 32 14.54 -2.67 -17.20
CA ALA A 32 13.12 -2.45 -17.51
C ALA A 32 12.67 -1.10 -16.92
N MET A 33 11.86 -0.35 -17.67
CA MET A 33 11.36 1.00 -17.35
C MET A 33 9.85 1.06 -17.58
N GLY A 34 9.18 2.03 -16.95
CA GLY A 34 7.76 2.30 -17.17
C GLY A 34 6.81 1.38 -16.39
N VAL A 35 5.65 1.07 -16.98
CA VAL A 35 4.51 0.44 -16.29
C VAL A 35 4.85 -0.94 -15.74
N ALA A 36 5.57 -1.76 -16.51
CA ALA A 36 5.93 -3.12 -16.10
C ALA A 36 6.77 -3.13 -14.80
N ARG A 37 7.68 -2.16 -14.61
CA ARG A 37 8.40 -2.00 -13.34
C ARG A 37 7.50 -1.57 -12.21
N MET A 38 6.68 -0.55 -12.45
CA MET A 38 5.79 -0.01 -11.43
C MET A 38 4.82 -1.08 -10.93
N THR A 39 4.23 -1.88 -11.83
CA THR A 39 3.34 -2.97 -11.44
C THR A 39 4.08 -4.05 -10.66
N CYS A 40 5.32 -4.40 -11.05
CA CYS A 40 6.14 -5.33 -10.28
C CYS A 40 6.49 -4.81 -8.88
N GLU A 41 6.92 -3.55 -8.75
CA GLU A 41 7.23 -2.94 -7.45
C GLU A 41 5.98 -2.85 -6.57
N VAL A 42 4.83 -2.48 -7.12
CA VAL A 42 3.58 -2.44 -6.36
C VAL A 42 3.21 -3.85 -5.87
N LEU A 43 3.30 -4.87 -6.72
CA LEU A 43 3.04 -6.25 -6.31
C LEU A 43 4.04 -6.75 -5.25
N ASP A 44 5.31 -6.39 -5.37
CA ASP A 44 6.35 -6.70 -4.40
C ASP A 44 6.06 -6.06 -3.03
N ILE A 45 5.73 -4.77 -3.01
CA ILE A 45 5.31 -4.05 -1.79
C ILE A 45 4.08 -4.70 -1.17
N LEU A 46 3.06 -5.02 -1.97
CA LEU A 46 1.83 -5.65 -1.50
C LEU A 46 2.08 -7.04 -0.91
N SER A 47 3.08 -7.77 -1.40
CA SER A 47 3.46 -9.08 -0.86
C SER A 47 4.08 -8.99 0.54
N HIS A 48 4.79 -7.89 0.84
CA HIS A 48 5.45 -7.64 2.13
C HIS A 48 4.58 -6.85 3.13
N CYS A 49 3.52 -6.21 2.65
CA CYS A 49 2.66 -5.36 3.47
C CYS A 49 1.96 -6.13 4.62
N PRO A 50 1.37 -7.32 4.42
CA PRO A 50 0.70 -8.08 5.48
C PRO A 50 1.64 -8.41 6.64
N GLU A 51 2.85 -8.91 6.35
CA GLU A 51 3.85 -9.21 7.38
C GLU A 51 4.24 -7.95 8.17
N SER A 52 4.39 -6.82 7.48
CA SER A 52 4.75 -5.54 8.12
C SER A 52 3.62 -5.05 9.04
N VAL A 53 2.36 -5.22 8.66
CA VAL A 53 1.18 -4.87 9.48
C VAL A 53 1.09 -5.78 10.69
N ASP A 54 1.31 -7.08 10.53
CA ASP A 54 1.27 -8.05 11.63
C ASP A 54 2.32 -7.71 12.69
N ARG A 55 3.54 -7.39 12.25
CA ARG A 55 4.63 -7.00 13.14
C ARG A 55 4.38 -5.67 13.86
N LEU A 56 3.71 -4.72 13.21
CA LEU A 56 3.42 -3.41 13.77
C LEU A 56 2.23 -3.44 14.75
N THR A 57 1.23 -4.28 14.47
CA THR A 57 -0.01 -4.35 15.24
C THR A 57 -0.02 -5.47 16.27
N GLY A 58 0.83 -6.50 16.12
CA GLY A 58 0.83 -7.71 16.94
C GLY A 58 -0.36 -8.64 16.66
N VAL A 59 -1.16 -8.36 15.64
CA VAL A 59 -2.34 -9.14 15.24
C VAL A 59 -2.05 -9.77 13.88
N SER A 60 -2.27 -11.09 13.74
CA SER A 60 -2.09 -11.76 12.46
C SER A 60 -3.20 -11.39 11.48
N SER A 61 -2.84 -10.85 10.32
CA SER A 61 -3.78 -10.50 9.23
C SER A 61 -4.49 -11.73 8.65
N SER A 62 -3.97 -12.95 8.87
CA SER A 62 -4.66 -14.21 8.56
C SER A 62 -5.88 -14.49 9.45
N GLN A 63 -6.03 -13.74 10.54
CA GLN A 63 -7.12 -13.88 11.52
C GLN A 63 -8.21 -12.82 11.33
N VAL A 64 -8.14 -11.96 10.29
CA VAL A 64 -9.27 -11.09 9.95
C VAL A 64 -10.39 -11.94 9.35
N ASP A 65 -11.23 -12.47 10.25
CA ASP A 65 -12.39 -13.29 9.94
C ASP A 65 -13.33 -12.59 8.95
N HIS A 66 -13.78 -13.39 7.98
CA HIS A 66 -14.82 -13.13 6.98
C HIS A 66 -16.23 -12.93 7.61
N GLU A 67 -16.38 -12.17 8.70
CA GLU A 67 -17.66 -12.03 9.43
C GLU A 67 -18.48 -10.79 9.04
N HIS A 68 -18.15 -10.10 7.92
CA HIS A 68 -18.93 -8.90 7.54
C HIS A 68 -19.07 -8.60 6.04
N LEU A 69 -19.16 -9.64 5.19
CA LEU A 69 -19.56 -9.47 3.79
C LEU A 69 -20.77 -10.34 3.40
N GLN A 70 -21.77 -10.43 4.27
CA GLN A 70 -23.06 -11.07 3.95
C GLN A 70 -24.31 -10.18 4.08
N THR A 71 -24.19 -8.87 4.31
CA THR A 71 -25.37 -7.98 4.24
C THR A 71 -25.04 -6.65 3.59
N ALA A 72 -25.21 -6.58 2.27
CA ALA A 72 -25.69 -5.41 1.52
C ALA A 72 -26.10 -5.85 0.11
#